data_AF-A0ABD5LQ18-F1
#
_entry.id   AF-A0ABD5LQ18-F1
#
_cell.length_a   1.000
_cell.length_b   1.000
_cell.length_c   1.000
_cell.angle_alpha   90.00
_cell.angle_beta   90.00
_cell.angle_gamma   90.00
#
_symmetry.space_group_name_H-M   'P 1'
#
loop_
_entity.id
_entity.type
_entity.pdbx_description
1 polymer ?
#
loop_
_entity_poly.entity_id
_entity_poly.type
_entity_poly.pdbx_seq_one_letter_code
_entity_poly.pdbx_strand_id
1 'polypeptide(L)' 'MCGICEAKGASGLYISSTPSENSVNFYQHMGCRLIDVPDTELYEREPEDIHLVLNFNKED' A
#
# COMPACT_ATOMS: atom_id res chain seq x y z
N MET A 1 4.05 11.77 -3.38
CA MET A 1 3.97 11.52 -1.92
C MET A 1 2.90 12.43 -1.34
N CYS A 2 1.92 11.91 -0.60
CA CYS A 2 0.87 12.73 0.00
C CYS A 2 1.43 13.50 1.21
N GLY A 3 1.81 14.77 1.02
CA GLY A 3 2.39 15.59 2.09
C GLY A 3 1.50 15.78 3.32
N ILE A 4 0.20 15.46 3.22
CA ILE A 4 -0.76 15.54 4.33
C ILE A 4 -0.57 14.37 5.31
N CYS A 5 -0.21 13.18 4.83
CA CYS A 5 -0.09 12.00 5.69
C CYS A 5 1.17 12.07 6.55
N GLU A 6 2.30 12.49 5.97
CA GLU A 6 3.55 12.75 6.70
C GLU A 6 3.38 13.87 7.73
N ALA A 7 2.69 14.96 7.37
CA ALA A 7 2.41 16.06 8.30
C ALA A 7 1.53 15.65 9.51
N LYS A 8 0.79 14.55 9.40
CA LYS A 8 -0.04 13.99 10.48
C LYS A 8 0.69 12.91 11.30
N GLY A 9 1.98 12.66 11.03
CA GLY A 9 2.76 11.65 11.75
C GLY A 9 2.37 10.21 11.40
N ALA A 10 1.78 9.97 10.23
CA ALA A 10 1.52 8.62 9.77
C ALA A 10 2.84 7.87 9.53
N SER A 11 2.88 6.57 9.83
CA SER A 11 4.06 5.73 9.57
C SER A 11 4.17 5.29 8.11
N GLY A 12 3.09 5.44 7.34
CA GLY A 12 3.00 4.99 5.96
C GLY A 12 1.58 5.09 5.37
N LEU A 13 1.39 4.46 4.21
CA LEU A 13 0.11 4.28 3.52
C LEU A 13 -0.19 2.79 3.34
N TYR A 14 -1.45 2.42 3.52
CA TYR A 14 -2.01 1.15 3.07
C TYR A 14 -2.79 1.39 1.78
N ILE A 15 -2.62 0.51 0.80
CA ILE A 15 -3.15 0.67 -0.56
C ILE A 15 -3.83 -0.65 -0.95
N SER A 16 -5.14 -0.62 -1.22
CA SER A 16 -5.81 -1.65 -2.02
C SER A 16 -5.94 -1.18 -3.47
N SER A 17 -5.77 -2.10 -4.42
CA SER A 17 -5.92 -1.78 -5.84
C SER A 17 -6.24 -3.02 -6.66
N THR A 18 -6.89 -2.83 -7.81
CA THR A 18 -7.17 -3.91 -8.75
C THR A 18 -5.86 -4.55 -9.28
N PRO A 19 -5.78 -5.89 -9.32
CA PRO A 19 -4.58 -6.64 -9.69
C PRO A 19 -4.31 -6.58 -11.19
N SER A 20 -3.75 -5.47 -11.66
CA SER A 20 -3.18 -5.36 -13.00
C SER A 20 -1.66 -5.28 -12.92
N GLU A 21 -0.96 -5.86 -13.92
CA GLU A 21 0.51 -5.78 -14.01
C GLU A 21 0.99 -4.33 -13.98
N ASN A 22 0.26 -3.42 -14.63
CA ASN A 22 0.55 -2.00 -14.61
C ASN A 22 0.40 -1.39 -13.21
N SER A 23 -0.67 -1.75 -12.47
CA SER A 23 -0.87 -1.31 -11.08
C SER A 23 0.28 -1.77 -10.19
N VAL A 24 0.61 -3.06 -10.25
CA VAL A 24 1.69 -3.65 -9.45
C VAL A 24 3.02 -2.94 -9.73
N ASN A 25 3.39 -2.82 -11.00
CA ASN A 25 4.65 -2.18 -11.40
C ASN A 25 4.69 -0.70 -10.98
N PHE A 26 3.58 0.02 -11.10
CA PHE A 26 3.46 1.42 -10.68
C PHE A 26 3.69 1.58 -9.18
N TYR A 27 3.02 0.78 -8.34
CA TYR A 27 3.17 0.87 -6.88
C TYR A 27 4.55 0.41 -6.41
N GLN A 28 5.11 -0.64 -7.01
CA GLN A 28 6.48 -1.07 -6.71
C GLN A 28 7.51 0.00 -7.09
N HIS A 29 7.35 0.68 -8.24
CA HIS A 29 8.23 1.78 -8.63
C HIS A 29 8.19 2.98 -7.66
N MET A 30 7.04 3.19 -7.01
CA MET A 30 6.89 4.19 -5.94
C MET A 30 7.46 3.74 -4.59
N GLY A 31 8.01 2.52 -4.49
CA GLY A 31 8.56 1.95 -3.25
C GLY A 31 7.53 1.23 -2.38
N CYS A 32 6.32 0.96 -2.89
CA CYS A 32 5.34 0.16 -2.17
C CYS A 32 5.73 -1.32 -2.21
N ARG A 33 5.41 -2.04 -1.15
CA ARG A 33 5.65 -3.48 -1.02
C ARG A 33 4.32 -4.23 -0.93
N LEU A 34 4.21 -5.35 -1.63
CA LEU A 34 3.10 -6.29 -1.46
C LEU A 34 3.14 -6.87 -0.04
N ILE A 35 1.97 -7.08 0.55
CA ILE A 35 1.85 -7.72 1.86
C ILE A 35 1.29 -9.13 1.72
N ASP A 36 1.87 -10.06 2.46
CA ASP A 36 1.42 -11.46 2.48
C ASP A 36 0.16 -11.66 3.31
N VAL A 37 -0.05 -10.81 4.31
CA VAL A 37 -1.21 -10.86 5.23
C VAL A 37 -1.95 -9.53 5.14
N PRO A 38 -3.04 -9.45 4.36
CA PRO A 38 -3.85 -8.24 4.29
C PRO A 38 -4.67 -8.05 5.57
N ASP A 39 -5.10 -6.80 5.79
CA ASP A 39 -6.07 -6.49 6.82
C ASP A 39 -7.36 -7.29 6.58
N THR A 40 -7.81 -8.03 7.60
CA THR A 40 -8.91 -8.98 7.44
C THR A 40 -10.23 -8.30 7.08
N GLU A 41 -10.53 -7.15 7.68
CA GLU A 41 -11.78 -6.43 7.41
C GLU A 41 -11.77 -5.84 5.99
N LEU A 42 -10.62 -5.33 5.53
CA LEU A 42 -10.48 -4.84 4.17
C LEU A 42 -10.50 -5.97 3.14
N TYR A 43 -9.84 -7.09 3.42
CA TYR A 43 -9.80 -8.25 2.53
C TYR A 43 -11.18 -8.89 2.35
N GLU A 44 -11.99 -8.95 3.41
CA GLU A 44 -13.38 -9.42 3.30
C GLU A 44 -14.23 -8.52 2.39
N ARG A 45 -13.92 -7.22 2.36
CA ARG A 45 -14.63 -6.24 1.52
C ARG A 45 -14.10 -6.21 0.09
N GLU A 46 -12.81 -6.42 -0.11
CA GLU A 46 -12.09 -6.29 -1.38
C GLU A 46 -11.16 -7.49 -1.62
N PRO A 47 -11.70 -8.73 -1.71
CA PRO A 47 -10.87 -9.94 -1.76
C PRO A 47 -10.11 -10.12 -3.08
N GLU A 48 -10.52 -9.42 -4.13
CA GLU A 48 -9.91 -9.47 -5.46
C GLU A 48 -8.78 -8.44 -5.63
N ASP A 49 -8.63 -7.51 -4.68
CA ASP A 49 -7.62 -6.47 -4.76
C ASP A 49 -6.25 -6.95 -4.23
N ILE A 50 -5.18 -6.39 -4.79
CA ILE A 50 -3.84 -6.49 -4.22
C ILE A 50 -3.69 -5.47 -3.10
N HIS A 51 -3.03 -5.89 -2.03
CA HIS A 51 -2.75 -5.03 -0.90
C HIS A 51 -1.26 -4.69 -0.84
N LEU A 52 -0.96 -3.40 -0.71
CA LEU A 52 0.40 -2.89 -0.62
C LEU A 52 0.55 -1.91 0.53
N VAL A 53 1.78 -1.78 1.00
CA VAL A 53 2.17 -0.78 2.00
C VAL A 53 3.31 0.09 1.50
N LEU A 54 3.26 1.38 1.83
CA LEU A 54 4.36 2.32 1.64
C LEU A 54 4.75 2.88 3.00
N ASN A 55 5.93 2.55 3.48
CA ASN A 55 6.43 3.07 4.75
C ASN A 55 7.14 4.41 4.53
N PHE A 56 6.86 5.40 5.37
CA PHE A 56 7.54 6.70 5.34
C PHE A 56 8.83 6.70 6.14
N ASN A 57 8.92 5.83 7.15
CA ASN A 57 10.16 5.60 7.87
C ASN A 57 11.08 4.73 7.01
N LYS A 58 12.14 5.34 6.49
CA LYS A 58 13.22 4.62 5.81
C LYS A 58 14.11 3.94 6.85
N GLU A 59 13.72 2.76 7.29
CA GLU A 59 14.65 1.74 7.78
C GLU A 59 14.55 0.55 6.83
N ASP A 60 15.15 0.71 5.65
CA ASP A 60 15.63 -0.32 4.73
C ASP A 60 16.72 0.30 3.84
#